data_AF-A0A606F901-F1
#
_entry.id   AF-A0A606F901-F1
#
_cell.length_a   1.000
_cell.length_b   1.000
_cell.length_c   1.000
_cell.angle_alpha   90.00
_cell.angle_beta   90.00
_cell.angle_gamma   90.00
#
_symmetry.space_group_name_H-M   'P 1'
#
loop_
_entity.id
_entity.type
_entity.pdbx_description
1 polymer ?
#
loop_
_entity_poly.entity_id
_entity_poly.type
_entity_poly.pdbx_seq_one_letter_code
_entity_poly.pdbx_strand_id
1 'polypeptide(L)'
;SYQYLPPGRTLLFDRQFLKYIQAEWRTLYQLCISFSLPAIICMVLADLALGLLNRSAQQLNVFFFSMPLKSILVLLTLLISFPYALHHYLVESDKFYIYLKDWFPSV
;
A
#
# COMPACT_ATOMS: atom_id res chain seq x y z
N SER A 1 -9.67 -21.42 -11.30
CA SER A 1 -8.44 -21.23 -12.10
C SER A 1 -8.47 -21.91 -13.47
N TYR A 2 -9.05 -23.10 -13.66
CA TYR A 2 -9.13 -23.76 -14.97
C TYR A 2 -10.22 -23.27 -15.93
N GLN A 3 -11.19 -22.48 -15.43
CA GLN A 3 -12.14 -21.74 -16.29
C GLN A 3 -11.55 -20.45 -16.87
N TYR A 4 -10.44 -19.95 -16.28
CA TYR A 4 -9.83 -18.68 -16.67
C TYR A 4 -8.61 -18.86 -17.60
N LEU A 5 -7.96 -20.02 -17.60
CA LEU A 5 -6.93 -20.40 -18.56
C LEU A 5 -7.16 -21.85 -19.08
N PRO A 6 -7.86 -22.04 -20.20
CA PRO A 6 -7.93 -23.35 -20.85
C PRO A 6 -6.54 -23.72 -21.42
N PRO A 7 -5.99 -24.90 -21.10
CA PRO A 7 -4.72 -25.35 -21.64
C PRO A 7 -4.89 -25.64 -23.15
N GLY A 8 -4.11 -24.95 -23.99
CA GLY A 8 -4.13 -25.13 -25.44
C GLY A 8 -4.21 -23.83 -26.26
N ARG A 9 -4.52 -22.67 -25.66
CA ARG A 9 -4.30 -21.37 -26.32
C ARG A 9 -2.87 -20.93 -26.11
N THR A 10 -2.17 -20.62 -27.19
CA THR A 10 -0.89 -19.91 -27.12
C THR A 10 -1.14 -18.59 -26.41
N LEU A 11 -0.48 -18.36 -25.28
CA LEU A 11 -0.43 -17.04 -24.64
C LEU A 11 0.24 -16.09 -25.63
N LEU A 12 -0.55 -15.46 -26.49
CA LEU A 12 -0.06 -14.38 -27.33
C LEU A 12 0.27 -13.26 -26.35
N PHE A 13 1.57 -13.01 -26.14
CA PHE A 13 2.09 -11.86 -25.42
C PHE A 13 1.73 -10.60 -26.21
N ASP A 14 0.45 -10.26 -26.20
CA ASP A 14 -0.11 -9.15 -26.93
C ASP A 14 -0.02 -7.86 -26.09
N ARG A 15 -0.15 -6.71 -26.76
CA ARG A 15 -0.18 -5.39 -26.14
C ARG A 15 -1.21 -5.29 -25.02
N GLN A 16 -2.28 -6.08 -25.09
CA GLN A 16 -3.33 -6.11 -24.07
C GLN A 16 -2.88 -6.79 -22.77
N PHE A 17 -2.02 -7.81 -22.83
CA PHE A 17 -1.42 -8.43 -21.65
C PHE A 17 -0.46 -7.47 -20.93
N LEU A 18 0.33 -6.70 -21.69
CA LEU A 18 1.19 -5.65 -21.13
C LEU A 18 0.38 -4.55 -20.44
N LYS A 19 -0.75 -4.12 -21.03
CA LYS A 19 -1.67 -3.16 -20.40
C LYS A 19 -2.29 -3.70 -19.11
N TYR A 20 -2.64 -4.99 -19.08
CA TYR A 20 -3.15 -5.66 -17.90
C TYR A 20 -2.13 -5.68 -16.77
N ILE A 21 -0.88 -6.11 -17.03
CA ILE A 21 0.21 -6.07 -16.04
C ILE A 21 0.43 -4.65 -15.54
N GLN A 22 0.40 -3.66 -16.43
CA GLN A 22 0.59 -2.26 -16.05
C GLN A 22 -0.54 -1.73 -15.16
N ALA A 23 -1.78 -2.14 -15.39
CA ALA A 23 -2.93 -1.80 -14.56
C ALA A 23 -2.79 -2.40 -13.15
N GLU A 24 -2.49 -3.69 -13.07
CA GLU A 24 -2.26 -4.39 -11.80
C GLU A 24 -1.09 -3.80 -11.03
N TRP A 25 0.01 -3.48 -11.72
CA TRP A 25 1.17 -2.83 -11.12
C TRP A 25 0.80 -1.48 -10.52
N ARG A 26 -0.01 -0.68 -11.20
CA ARG A 26 -0.47 0.63 -10.69
C ARG A 26 -1.31 0.47 -9.43
N THR A 27 -2.22 -0.50 -9.40
CA THR A 27 -3.07 -0.79 -8.23
C THR A 27 -2.23 -1.20 -7.02
N LEU A 28 -1.28 -2.13 -7.22
CA LEU A 28 -0.34 -2.54 -6.17
C LEU A 28 0.48 -1.37 -5.64
N TYR A 29 1.00 -0.54 -6.55
CA TYR A 29 1.82 0.61 -6.16
C TYR A 29 1.03 1.64 -5.36
N GLN A 30 -0.21 1.94 -5.78
CA GLN A 30 -1.11 2.84 -5.07
C GLN A 30 -1.48 2.29 -3.68
N LEU A 31 -1.69 0.98 -3.56
CA LEU A 31 -1.96 0.33 -2.28
C LEU A 31 -0.76 0.44 -1.32
N CYS A 32 0.44 0.13 -1.79
CA CYS A 32 1.67 0.25 -1.01
C CYS A 32 1.93 1.68 -0.52
N ILE A 33 1.72 2.68 -1.39
CA ILE A 33 1.88 4.09 -1.01
C ILE A 33 0.82 4.49 0.00
N SER A 34 -0.46 4.19 -0.26
CA SER A 34 -1.56 4.59 0.63
C SER A 34 -1.40 3.99 2.03
N PHE A 35 -0.81 2.79 2.12
CA PHE A 35 -0.50 2.12 3.38
C PHE A 35 0.71 2.72 4.12
N SER A 36 1.78 3.10 3.40
CA SER A 36 3.02 3.58 4.00
C SER A 36 3.03 5.09 4.29
N LEU A 37 2.32 5.88 3.49
CA LEU A 37 2.30 7.35 3.57
C LEU A 37 1.91 7.91 4.95
N PRO A 38 0.81 7.47 5.61
CA PRO A 38 0.48 7.97 6.95
C PRO A 38 1.53 7.58 7.99
N ALA A 39 2.10 6.37 7.91
CA ALA A 39 3.15 5.92 8.83
C ALA A 39 4.43 6.77 8.70
N ILE A 40 4.82 7.11 7.48
CA ILE A 40 5.97 7.99 7.20
C ILE A 40 5.74 9.38 7.79
N ILE A 41 4.54 9.97 7.61
CA ILE A 41 4.20 11.29 8.16
C ILE A 41 4.32 11.29 9.68
N CYS A 42 3.74 10.28 10.36
CA CYS A 42 3.84 10.15 11.81
C CYS A 42 5.30 10.02 12.27
N MET A 43 6.11 9.25 11.55
CA MET A 43 7.53 9.05 11.88
C MET A 43 8.33 10.35 11.75
N VAL A 44 8.12 11.11 10.67
CA VAL A 44 8.78 12.41 10.46
C VAL A 44 8.38 13.42 11.53
N LEU A 45 7.09 13.48 11.90
CA LEU A 45 6.62 14.36 12.97
C LEU A 45 7.20 13.97 14.33
N ALA A 46 7.31 12.67 14.61
CA ALA A 46 7.92 12.17 15.84
C ALA A 46 9.41 12.53 15.91
N ASP A 47 10.14 12.36 14.80
CA ASP A 47 11.56 12.73 14.70
C ASP A 47 11.78 14.24 14.89
N LEU A 48 10.90 15.06 14.31
CA LEU A 48 10.92 16.51 14.50
C LEU A 48 10.66 16.89 15.97
N ALA A 49 9.64 16.30 16.60
CA ALA A 49 9.31 16.56 17.99
C ALA A 49 10.44 16.16 18.94
N LEU A 50 11.05 15.00 18.71
CA LEU A 50 12.20 14.52 19.48
C LEU A 50 13.44 15.38 19.25
N GLY A 51 13.68 15.86 18.03
CA GLY A 51 14.75 16.81 17.71
C GLY A 51 14.60 18.15 18.44
N LEU A 52 13.37 18.67 18.53
CA LEU A 52 13.05 19.87 19.29
C LEU A 52 13.20 19.65 20.81
N LEU A 53 12.74 18.51 21.32
CA LEU A 53 12.90 18.11 22.73
C LEU A 53 14.37 17.97 23.12
N ASN A 54 15.21 17.41 22.25
CA ASN A 54 16.65 17.27 22.47
C ASN A 54 17.36 18.62 22.66
N ARG A 55 16.84 19.68 22.03
CA ARG A 55 17.34 21.05 22.23
C ARG A 55 16.90 21.66 23.57
N SER A 56 15.68 21.36 24.03
CA SER A 56 15.10 21.96 25.24
C SER A 56 15.43 21.22 26.54
N ALA A 57 15.70 19.91 26.49
CA ALA A 57 16.01 19.08 27.65
C ALA A 57 17.26 18.23 27.39
N GLN A 58 18.45 18.83 27.56
CA GLN A 58 19.76 18.18 27.32
C GLN A 58 20.06 16.98 28.25
N GLN A 59 19.27 16.78 29.33
CA GLN A 59 19.50 15.72 30.32
C GLN A 59 18.50 14.54 30.24
N LEU A 60 17.42 14.67 29.46
CA LEU A 60 16.56 13.53 29.19
C LEU A 60 17.27 12.64 28.18
N ASN A 61 17.36 11.35 28.48
CA ASN A 61 17.93 10.35 27.58
C ASN A 61 16.99 10.15 26.37
N VAL A 62 17.04 11.07 25.41
CA VAL A 62 16.13 11.11 24.25
C VAL A 62 16.27 9.83 23.42
N PHE A 63 17.43 9.17 23.47
CA PHE A 63 17.66 7.86 22.85
C PHE A 63 16.83 6.72 23.47
N PHE A 64 16.65 6.72 24.79
CA PHE A 64 15.85 5.70 25.46
C PHE A 64 14.35 5.88 25.24
N PHE A 65 13.90 7.12 25.00
CA PHE A 65 12.47 7.38 24.76
C PHE A 65 12.08 7.25 23.29
N SER A 66 13.01 7.52 22.37
CA SER A 66 12.73 7.50 20.93
C SER A 66 12.57 6.09 20.34
N MET A 67 13.29 5.10 20.84
CA MET A 67 13.14 3.69 20.42
C MET A 67 11.73 3.11 20.68
N PRO A 68 11.17 3.17 21.90
CA PRO A 68 9.82 2.66 22.16
C PRO A 68 8.72 3.51 21.53
N LEU A 69 8.87 4.85 21.52
CA LEU A 69 7.87 5.76 20.97
C LEU A 69 7.68 5.56 19.46
N LYS A 70 8.77 5.37 18.70
CA LYS A 70 8.70 5.10 17.25
C LYS A 70 7.94 3.82 16.94
N SER A 71 8.20 2.74 17.68
CA SER A 71 7.53 1.45 17.47
C SER A 71 6.02 1.56 17.70
N ILE A 72 5.60 2.21 18.80
CA ILE A 72 4.18 2.40 19.13
C ILE A 72 3.48 3.27 18.08
N LEU A 73 4.09 4.38 17.66
CA LEU A 73 3.50 5.28 16.67
C LEU A 73 3.35 4.61 15.31
N VAL A 74 4.38 3.90 14.83
CA VAL A 74 4.31 3.20 13.55
C VAL A 74 3.25 2.10 13.59
N LEU A 75 3.17 1.33 14.68
CA LEU A 75 2.21 0.24 14.81
C LEU A 75 0.77 0.76 14.90
N LEU A 76 0.53 1.84 15.65
CA LEU A 76 -0.78 2.48 15.78
C LEU A 76 -1.24 3.07 14.45
N THR A 77 -0.36 3.80 13.76
CA THR A 77 -0.68 4.38 12.44
C THR A 77 -0.92 3.31 11.39
N LEU A 78 -0.18 2.20 11.43
CA LEU A 78 -0.40 1.05 10.56
C LEU A 78 -1.76 0.38 10.84
N LEU A 79 -2.14 0.23 12.11
CA LEU A 79 -3.44 -0.33 12.50
C LEU A 79 -4.62 0.52 12.01
N ILE A 80 -4.50 1.85 12.07
CA ILE A 80 -5.50 2.78 11.53
C ILE A 80 -5.51 2.80 10.00
N SER A 81 -4.35 2.69 9.35
CA SER A 81 -4.27 2.74 7.89
C SER A 81 -4.72 1.44 7.22
N PHE A 82 -4.65 0.31 7.92
CA PHE A 82 -5.02 -1.02 7.40
C PHE A 82 -6.48 -1.12 6.91
N PRO A 83 -7.52 -0.78 7.72
CA PRO A 83 -8.90 -0.84 7.26
C PRO A 83 -9.20 0.16 6.13
N TYR A 84 -8.56 1.33 6.16
CA TYR A 84 -8.75 2.36 5.13
C TYR A 84 -8.18 1.91 3.77
N ALA A 85 -6.96 1.38 3.76
CA ALA A 85 -6.31 0.88 2.55
C ALA A 85 -7.06 -0.33 1.95
N LEU A 86 -7.54 -1.24 2.80
CA LEU A 86 -8.32 -2.40 2.34
C LEU A 86 -9.69 -2.01 1.78
N HIS A 87 -10.41 -1.09 2.42
CA HIS A 87 -11.70 -0.63 1.90
C HIS A 87 -11.55 0.05 0.53
N HIS A 88 -10.53 0.88 0.36
CA HIS A 88 -10.22 1.50 -0.94
C HIS A 88 -9.91 0.44 -2.01
N TYR A 89 -9.13 -0.58 -1.65
CA TYR A 89 -8.81 -1.68 -2.57
C TYR A 89 -10.04 -2.50 -2.98
N LEU A 90 -10.92 -2.86 -2.05
CA LEU A 90 -12.12 -3.63 -2.35
C LEU A 90 -13.01 -2.90 -3.37
N VAL A 91 -13.19 -1.59 -3.21
CA VAL A 91 -13.95 -0.74 -4.14
C VAL A 91 -13.28 -0.62 -5.52
N GLU A 92 -11.95 -0.56 -5.57
CA GLU A 92 -11.21 -0.53 -6.84
C GLU A 92 -11.24 -1.90 -7.56
N SER A 93 -11.24 -3.00 -6.80
CA SER A 93 -11.26 -4.37 -7.33
C SER A 93 -12.57 -4.74 -8.03
N ASP A 94 -13.70 -4.14 -7.62
CA ASP A 94 -14.99 -4.32 -8.31
C ASP A 94 -14.95 -3.73 -9.73
N LYS A 95 -14.21 -2.62 -9.94
CA LYS A 95 -14.02 -2.04 -11.28
C LYS A 95 -13.11 -2.90 -12.15
N PHE A 96 -12.11 -3.55 -11.55
CA PHE A 96 -11.23 -4.47 -12.25
C PHE A 96 -11.99 -5.67 -12.84
N TYR A 97 -13.00 -6.18 -12.13
CA TYR A 97 -13.89 -7.25 -12.65
C TYR A 97 -14.61 -6.84 -13.94
N ILE A 98 -15.05 -5.58 -14.03
CA ILE A 98 -15.74 -5.05 -15.22
C ILE A 98 -14.77 -4.96 -16.42
N TYR A 99 -13.54 -4.52 -16.21
CA TYR A 99 -12.51 -4.47 -17.27
C TYR A 99 -12.08 -5.85 -17.75
N LEU A 100 -11.97 -6.83 -16.85
CA LEU A 100 -11.68 -8.22 -17.21
C LEU A 100 -12.81 -8.84 -18.04
N LYS A 101 -14.06 -8.54 -17.69
CA LYS A 101 -15.24 -9.02 -18.41
C LYS A 101 -15.31 -8.47 -19.84
N ASP A 102 -14.92 -7.21 -20.03
CA ASP A 102 -14.86 -6.58 -21.35
C ASP A 102 -13.69 -7.11 -22.20
N TRP A 103 -12.59 -7.53 -21.56
CA TRP A 103 -11.43 -8.14 -22.24
C TRP A 103 -11.66 -9.57 -22.72
N PHE A 104 -12.56 -10.31 -22.06
CA PHE A 104 -13.06 -11.61 -22.54
C PHE A 104 -14.49 -11.47 -23.11
N PRO A 105 -14.69 -10.85 -24.28
CA PRO A 105 -16.02 -10.66 -24.85
C PRO A 105 -16.61 -11.93 -25.48
N SER A 106 -16.14 -13.13 -25.09
CA SER A 106 -16.73 -14.39 -25.56
C SER A 106 -16.52 -15.54 -24.57
N VAL A 107 -17.27 -15.50 -23.47
CA VAL A 107 -18.04 -16.65 -22.97
C VAL A 107 -19.45 -16.16 -22.68
#